data_AF-A0A7W6L6B7-F1
#
_entry.id   AF-A0A7W6L6B7-F1
#
_cell.length_a   1.000
_cell.length_b   1.000
_cell.length_c   1.000
_cell.angle_alpha   90.00
_cell.angle_beta   90.00
_cell.angle_gamma   90.00
#
_symmetry.space_group_name_H-M   'P 1'
#
loop_
_entity.id
_entity.type
_entity.pdbx_description
1 polymer ?
#
loop_
_entity_poly.entity_id
_entity_poly.type
_entity_poly.pdbx_seq_one_letter_code
_entity_poly.pdbx_strand_id
1 'polypeptide(L)'
;MKYLLSAALCVAALTACTDREAQRQAQQTAQAQAKETQADALAKQYDEAVKAQNWDMARAHGAALLEGYAGTAAATRIEPGYADIKAKGEQARELRRMQALWQYSQVPAKGGTQRSAMIEAKQRVDVDGSGPKPVSLVFRDHPQWKRHSYLVLKAGDFNCYSGCKVQVSADGGAPRAMAAHRPDTDEAIAMFIDDDKALWKLVRDAKRISIAFPVKAGGTRTAEFEVGGLDNTQMPGWK
;
A
#
# COMPACT_ATOMS: atom_id res chain seq x y z
N MET A 1 83.27 6.02 20.98
CA MET A 1 82.07 6.86 21.26
C MET A 1 81.16 7.12 20.06
N LYS A 2 81.61 6.99 18.80
CA LYS A 2 80.78 7.26 17.61
C LYS A 2 79.70 6.18 17.32
N TYR A 3 79.95 4.92 17.69
CA TYR A 3 79.00 3.81 17.51
C TYR A 3 77.85 3.76 18.54
N LEU A 4 78.04 4.39 19.71
CA LEU A 4 77.01 4.46 20.76
C LEU A 4 75.90 5.47 20.44
N LEU A 5 76.24 6.54 19.70
CA LEU A 5 75.26 7.54 19.24
C LEU A 5 74.40 7.03 18.07
N SER A 6 74.93 6.16 17.21
CA SER A 6 74.16 5.55 16.11
C SER A 6 73.18 4.47 16.59
N ALA A 7 73.50 3.76 17.67
CA ALA A 7 72.60 2.77 18.27
C ALA A 7 71.42 3.44 19.00
N ALA A 8 71.64 4.57 19.67
CA ALA A 8 70.59 5.30 20.40
C ALA A 8 69.51 5.90 19.47
N LEU A 9 69.87 6.31 18.25
CA LEU A 9 68.92 6.85 17.27
C LEU A 9 68.00 5.78 16.66
N CYS A 10 68.48 4.54 16.52
CA CYS A 10 67.67 3.43 15.99
C CYS A 10 66.64 2.92 17.02
N VAL A 11 66.97 2.98 18.32
CA VAL A 11 66.05 2.55 19.40
C VAL A 11 64.91 3.56 19.61
N ALA A 12 65.16 4.86 19.44
CA ALA A 12 64.13 5.89 19.56
C ALA A 12 63.11 5.89 18.40
N ALA A 13 63.50 5.41 17.22
CA ALA A 13 62.58 5.24 16.08
C ALA A 13 61.64 4.03 16.26
N LEU A 14 62.07 2.99 16.97
CA LEU A 14 61.28 1.79 17.24
C LEU A 14 60.23 2.01 18.33
N THR A 15 60.54 2.78 19.38
CA THR A 15 59.59 3.08 20.47
C THR A 15 58.46 4.04 20.05
N ALA A 16 58.75 4.99 19.16
CA ALA A 16 57.73 5.88 18.58
C ALA A 16 56.79 5.16 17.58
N CYS A 17 57.23 4.03 16.99
CA CYS A 17 56.39 3.19 16.13
C CYS A 17 55.39 2.33 16.94
N THR A 18 55.80 1.79 18.09
CA THR A 18 54.93 0.95 18.94
C THR A 18 53.77 1.71 19.59
N ASP A 19 53.98 2.96 20.02
CA ASP A 19 52.89 3.78 20.60
C ASP A 19 51.81 4.11 19.56
N ARG A 20 52.20 4.31 18.30
CA ARG A 20 51.29 4.65 17.21
C ARG A 20 50.48 3.44 16.74
N GLU A 21 50.98 2.23 16.91
CA GLU A 21 50.25 0.99 16.66
C GLU A 21 49.27 0.68 17.81
N ALA A 22 49.70 0.82 19.06
CA ALA A 22 48.83 0.67 20.22
C ALA A 22 47.67 1.68 20.21
N GLN A 23 47.94 2.96 19.88
CA GLN A 23 46.89 3.98 19.71
C GLN A 23 45.91 3.63 18.59
N ARG A 24 46.39 3.10 17.46
CA ARG A 24 45.53 2.67 16.34
C ARG A 24 44.64 1.48 16.73
N GLN A 25 45.17 0.49 17.43
CA GLN A 25 44.40 -0.65 17.92
C GLN A 25 43.34 -0.22 18.96
N ALA A 26 43.70 0.67 19.88
CA ALA A 26 42.75 1.22 20.85
C ALA A 26 41.61 2.00 20.15
N GLN A 27 41.94 2.81 19.15
CA GLN A 27 40.95 3.56 18.37
C GLN A 27 40.03 2.64 17.55
N GLN A 28 40.57 1.59 16.92
CA GLN A 28 39.77 0.60 16.20
C GLN A 28 38.82 -0.17 17.14
N THR A 29 39.30 -0.55 18.32
CA THR A 29 38.47 -1.23 19.34
C THR A 29 37.36 -0.31 19.83
N ALA A 30 37.66 0.97 20.10
CA ALA A 30 36.66 1.96 20.51
C ALA A 30 35.62 2.20 19.40
N GLN A 31 36.04 2.26 18.14
CA GLN A 31 35.13 2.40 16.99
C GLN A 31 34.23 1.17 16.83
N ALA A 32 34.78 -0.04 16.98
CA ALA A 32 34.00 -1.28 16.94
C ALA A 32 32.96 -1.33 18.06
N GLN A 33 33.35 -0.99 19.29
CA GLN A 33 32.44 -0.93 20.44
C GLN A 33 31.33 0.13 20.26
N ALA A 34 31.67 1.29 19.70
CA ALA A 34 30.70 2.33 19.38
C ALA A 34 29.72 1.87 18.30
N LYS A 35 30.21 1.16 17.26
CA LYS A 35 29.36 0.56 16.22
C LYS A 35 28.40 -0.47 16.81
N GLU A 36 28.87 -1.35 17.69
CA GLU A 36 28.00 -2.32 18.40
C GLU A 36 26.94 -1.62 19.25
N THR A 37 27.33 -0.61 20.03
CA THR A 37 26.39 0.15 20.88
C THR A 37 25.28 0.83 20.05
N GLN A 38 25.64 1.39 18.90
CA GLN A 38 24.69 2.02 17.98
C GLN A 38 23.78 0.98 17.31
N ALA A 39 24.35 -0.17 16.91
CA ALA A 39 23.60 -1.29 16.35
C ALA A 39 22.57 -1.84 17.34
N ASP A 40 22.95 -2.01 18.61
CA ASP A 40 22.05 -2.44 19.68
C ASP A 40 20.91 -1.45 19.92
N ALA A 41 21.19 -0.14 19.89
CA ALA A 41 20.17 0.88 20.03
C ALA A 41 19.13 0.81 18.88
N LEU A 42 19.60 0.65 17.64
CA LEU A 42 18.72 0.49 16.47
C LEU A 42 17.95 -0.84 16.49
N ALA A 43 18.58 -1.92 16.98
CA ALA A 43 17.94 -3.21 17.12
C ALA A 43 16.79 -3.19 18.16
N LYS A 44 16.94 -2.42 19.24
CA LYS A 44 15.82 -2.17 20.18
C LYS A 44 14.63 -1.50 19.49
N GLN A 45 14.88 -0.49 18.65
CA GLN A 45 13.82 0.18 17.87
C GLN A 45 13.15 -0.79 16.88
N TYR A 46 13.93 -1.65 16.24
CA TYR A 46 13.41 -2.73 15.41
C TYR A 46 12.50 -3.68 16.23
N ASP A 47 12.97 -4.17 17.37
CA ASP A 47 12.23 -5.11 18.22
C ASP A 47 10.93 -4.48 18.77
N GLU A 48 10.98 -3.20 19.16
CA GLU A 48 9.80 -2.42 19.57
C GLU A 48 8.80 -2.27 18.42
N ALA A 49 9.26 -1.96 17.21
CA ALA A 49 8.40 -1.85 16.04
C ALA A 49 7.78 -3.19 15.66
N VAL A 50 8.52 -4.30 15.74
CA VAL A 50 8.00 -5.66 15.55
C VAL A 50 6.93 -5.98 16.58
N LYS A 51 7.19 -5.70 17.87
CA LYS A 51 6.25 -5.93 18.98
C LYS A 51 4.97 -5.11 18.80
N ALA A 52 5.10 -3.86 18.36
CA ALA A 52 3.97 -2.98 18.06
C ALA A 52 3.27 -3.32 16.73
N GLN A 53 3.76 -4.31 15.98
CA GLN A 53 3.30 -4.64 14.62
C GLN A 53 3.37 -3.44 13.65
N ASN A 54 4.25 -2.48 13.95
CA ASN A 54 4.56 -1.38 13.06
C ASN A 54 5.57 -1.85 12.01
N TRP A 55 5.07 -2.65 11.06
CA TRP A 55 5.91 -3.35 10.07
C TRP A 55 6.71 -2.42 9.17
N ASP A 56 6.23 -1.20 8.95
CA ASP A 56 6.94 -0.22 8.13
C ASP A 56 8.19 0.30 8.83
N MET A 57 8.05 0.64 10.11
CA MET A 57 9.17 1.03 10.98
C MET A 57 10.12 -0.15 11.22
N ALA A 58 9.59 -1.33 11.50
CA ALA A 58 10.41 -2.54 11.68
C ALA A 58 11.25 -2.83 10.43
N ARG A 59 10.65 -2.74 9.23
CA ARG A 59 11.40 -2.86 7.98
C ARG A 59 12.47 -1.77 7.87
N ALA A 60 12.14 -0.51 8.14
CA ALA A 60 13.10 0.60 8.01
C ALA A 60 14.30 0.44 8.95
N HIS A 61 14.05 0.14 10.23
CA HIS A 61 15.11 -0.09 11.22
C HIS A 61 15.95 -1.33 10.88
N GLY A 62 15.32 -2.42 10.45
CA GLY A 62 16.06 -3.63 10.07
C GLY A 62 16.91 -3.45 8.80
N ALA A 63 16.44 -2.70 7.79
CA ALA A 63 17.26 -2.35 6.63
C ALA A 63 18.49 -1.54 7.05
N ALA A 64 18.28 -0.50 7.85
CA ALA A 64 19.35 0.33 8.35
C ALA A 64 20.36 -0.46 9.21
N LEU A 65 19.89 -1.47 9.96
CA LEU A 65 20.77 -2.35 10.74
C LEU A 65 21.61 -3.27 9.85
N LEU A 66 21.00 -3.91 8.84
CA LEU A 66 21.71 -4.82 7.94
C LEU A 66 22.68 -4.08 6.99
N GLU A 67 22.29 -2.91 6.49
CA GLU A 67 23.11 -2.12 5.56
C GLU A 67 24.20 -1.32 6.30
N GLY A 68 23.83 -0.65 7.40
CA GLY A 68 24.73 0.26 8.13
C GLY A 68 25.60 -0.40 9.20
N TYR A 69 25.16 -1.55 9.72
CA TYR A 69 25.81 -2.22 10.86
C TYR A 69 26.16 -3.68 10.58
N ALA A 70 26.41 -4.03 9.31
CA ALA A 70 26.90 -5.35 8.91
C ALA A 70 28.10 -5.81 9.78
N GLY A 71 28.09 -7.08 10.17
CA GLY A 71 29.10 -7.70 11.02
C GLY A 71 28.93 -7.48 12.53
N THR A 72 27.94 -6.71 12.97
CA THR A 72 27.60 -6.59 14.40
C THR A 72 26.76 -7.78 14.89
N ALA A 73 26.76 -8.03 16.19
CA ALA A 73 25.91 -9.06 16.80
C ALA A 73 24.41 -8.80 16.52
N ALA A 74 24.01 -7.53 16.58
CA ALA A 74 22.65 -7.10 16.34
C ALA A 74 22.18 -7.35 14.89
N ALA A 75 23.00 -7.00 13.89
CA ALA A 75 22.68 -7.25 12.48
C ALA A 75 22.57 -8.76 12.20
N THR A 76 23.53 -9.55 12.70
CA THR A 76 23.56 -11.02 12.55
C THR A 76 22.30 -11.67 13.16
N ARG A 77 21.81 -11.15 14.29
CA ARG A 77 20.62 -11.67 14.96
C ARG A 77 19.35 -11.52 14.13
N ILE A 78 19.16 -10.39 13.45
CA ILE A 78 17.91 -10.11 12.75
C ILE A 78 17.88 -10.64 11.31
N GLU A 79 19.05 -10.86 10.70
CA GLU A 79 19.20 -11.19 9.28
C GLU A 79 18.29 -12.36 8.83
N PRO A 80 18.20 -13.49 9.56
CA PRO A 80 17.38 -14.63 9.12
C PRO A 80 15.87 -14.33 9.06
N GLY A 81 15.38 -13.42 9.91
CA GLY A 81 13.96 -13.07 10.01
C GLY A 81 13.56 -11.80 9.25
N TYR A 82 14.54 -11.05 8.73
CA TYR A 82 14.28 -9.73 8.17
C TYR A 82 13.45 -9.78 6.87
N ALA A 83 13.60 -10.83 6.06
CA ALA A 83 12.82 -11.00 4.84
C ALA A 83 11.30 -11.01 5.10
N ASP A 84 10.86 -11.67 6.17
CA ASP A 84 9.45 -11.71 6.57
C ASP A 84 8.96 -10.34 7.07
N ILE A 85 9.80 -9.61 7.83
CA ILE A 85 9.47 -8.26 8.27
C ILE A 85 9.37 -7.30 7.09
N LYS A 86 10.27 -7.42 6.12
CA LYS A 86 10.23 -6.65 4.88
C LYS A 86 8.91 -6.92 4.12
N ALA A 87 8.54 -8.19 3.95
CA ALA A 87 7.30 -8.58 3.30
C ALA A 87 6.05 -8.05 4.03
N LYS A 88 6.01 -8.13 5.37
CA LYS A 88 4.94 -7.54 6.18
C LYS A 88 4.88 -6.02 6.03
N GLY A 89 6.03 -5.36 5.99
CA GLY A 89 6.13 -3.91 5.76
C GLY A 89 5.59 -3.52 4.39
N GLU A 90 5.96 -4.25 3.34
CA GLU A 90 5.44 -4.08 1.98
C GLU A 90 3.92 -4.25 1.91
N GLN A 91 3.39 -5.31 2.51
CA GLN A 91 1.94 -5.54 2.59
C GLN A 91 1.21 -4.42 3.34
N ALA A 92 1.77 -3.95 4.47
CA ALA A 92 1.19 -2.86 5.24
C ALA A 92 1.18 -1.52 4.48
N ARG A 93 2.24 -1.22 3.71
CA ARG A 93 2.26 -0.04 2.83
C ARG A 93 1.27 -0.17 1.69
N GLU A 94 1.19 -1.33 1.06
CA GLU A 94 0.25 -1.56 -0.03
C GLU A 94 -1.20 -1.45 0.44
N LEU A 95 -1.52 -1.98 1.63
CA LEU A 95 -2.84 -1.79 2.24
C LEU A 95 -3.16 -0.31 2.45
N ARG A 96 -2.23 0.48 3.01
CA ARG A 96 -2.43 1.93 3.19
C ARG A 96 -2.61 2.66 1.86
N ARG A 97 -1.85 2.28 0.83
CA ARG A 97 -1.99 2.85 -0.52
C ARG A 97 -3.40 2.60 -1.07
N MET A 98 -3.90 1.36 -0.97
CA MET A 98 -5.24 1.03 -1.46
C MET A 98 -6.35 1.68 -0.61
N GLN A 99 -6.19 1.74 0.72
CA GLN A 99 -7.09 2.49 1.61
C GLN A 99 -7.24 3.95 1.18
N ALA A 100 -6.13 4.59 0.77
CA ALA A 100 -6.13 5.99 0.32
C ALA A 100 -6.84 6.22 -1.03
N LEU A 101 -7.19 5.17 -1.77
CA LEU A 101 -7.98 5.28 -3.01
C LEU A 101 -9.48 5.48 -2.73
N TRP A 102 -9.94 5.11 -1.53
CA TRP A 102 -11.34 5.17 -1.16
C TRP A 102 -11.72 6.57 -0.65
N GLN A 103 -12.82 7.08 -1.18
CA GLN A 103 -13.45 8.32 -0.75
C GLN A 103 -14.76 8.00 -0.03
N TYR A 104 -14.84 8.38 1.25
CA TYR A 104 -16.04 8.20 2.07
C TYR A 104 -16.74 9.54 2.28
N SER A 105 -18.08 9.53 2.17
CA SER A 105 -18.90 10.73 2.42
C SER A 105 -20.10 10.38 3.29
N GLN A 106 -20.48 11.32 4.15
CA GLN A 106 -21.66 11.26 4.99
C GLN A 106 -22.40 12.59 4.86
N VAL A 107 -23.63 12.54 4.35
CA VAL A 107 -24.45 13.73 4.14
C VAL A 107 -25.81 13.57 4.85
N PRO A 108 -26.31 14.61 5.54
CA PRO A 108 -27.65 14.58 6.08
C PRO A 108 -28.68 14.33 4.98
N ALA A 109 -29.64 13.44 5.24
CA ALA A 109 -30.74 13.15 4.35
C ALA A 109 -32.05 13.02 5.14
N LYS A 110 -33.19 13.16 4.48
CA LYS A 110 -34.48 12.94 5.14
C LYS A 110 -34.53 11.52 5.70
N GLY A 111 -34.72 11.40 7.02
CA GLY A 111 -34.77 10.11 7.71
C GLY A 111 -33.41 9.54 8.13
N GLY A 112 -32.31 10.28 8.05
CA GLY A 112 -31.03 9.85 8.62
C GLY A 112 -29.81 10.46 7.93
N THR A 113 -28.78 9.64 7.75
CA THR A 113 -27.54 10.01 7.07
C THR A 113 -27.36 9.13 5.85
N GLN A 114 -27.18 9.73 4.68
CA GLN A 114 -26.69 9.01 3.52
C GLN A 114 -25.19 8.81 3.67
N ARG A 115 -24.74 7.58 3.41
CA ARG A 115 -23.32 7.21 3.40
C ARG A 115 -22.92 6.77 2.01
N SER A 116 -21.72 7.10 1.57
CA SER A 116 -21.18 6.56 0.34
C SER A 116 -19.70 6.23 0.44
N ALA A 117 -19.31 5.15 -0.24
CA ALA A 117 -17.93 4.79 -0.53
C ALA A 117 -17.72 4.84 -2.04
N MET A 118 -16.73 5.59 -2.49
CA MET A 118 -16.40 5.75 -3.90
C MET A 118 -14.93 5.41 -4.14
N ILE A 119 -14.66 4.76 -5.26
CA ILE A 119 -13.31 4.50 -5.76
C ILE A 119 -13.27 4.76 -7.27
N GLU A 120 -12.17 5.33 -7.76
CA GLU A 120 -11.94 5.51 -9.19
C GLU A 120 -11.23 4.30 -9.79
N ALA A 121 -11.47 4.05 -11.07
CA ALA A 121 -10.76 3.03 -11.82
C ALA A 121 -9.26 3.37 -11.85
N LYS A 122 -8.42 2.35 -11.72
CA LYS A 122 -6.95 2.43 -11.74
C LYS A 122 -6.42 3.14 -12.98
N GLN A 123 -7.07 2.89 -14.12
CA GLN A 123 -6.78 3.55 -15.38
C GLN A 123 -8.00 4.33 -15.84
N ARG A 124 -7.75 5.47 -16.48
CA ARG A 124 -8.78 6.20 -17.20
C ARG A 124 -9.23 5.39 -18.41
N VAL A 125 -10.52 5.45 -18.73
CA VAL A 125 -11.14 4.65 -19.79
C VAL A 125 -11.72 5.59 -20.82
N ASP A 126 -11.42 5.35 -22.10
CA ASP A 126 -12.07 6.06 -23.20
C ASP A 126 -13.39 5.34 -23.56
N VAL A 127 -14.50 6.01 -23.28
CA VAL A 127 -15.86 5.45 -23.39
C VAL A 127 -16.65 6.02 -24.56
N ASP A 128 -16.18 7.10 -25.19
CA ASP A 128 -16.90 7.83 -26.24
C ASP A 128 -16.03 8.34 -27.39
N GLY A 129 -14.71 8.08 -27.37
CA GLY A 129 -13.74 8.53 -28.38
C GLY A 129 -13.19 9.93 -28.13
N SER A 130 -13.61 10.61 -27.06
CA SER A 130 -13.07 11.93 -26.66
C SER A 130 -11.80 11.85 -25.81
N GLY A 131 -11.29 10.64 -25.61
CA GLY A 131 -10.09 10.32 -24.85
C GLY A 131 -10.37 9.83 -23.42
N PRO A 132 -9.36 9.30 -22.72
CA PRO A 132 -9.56 8.60 -21.45
C PRO A 132 -10.06 9.51 -20.31
N LYS A 133 -11.15 9.11 -19.64
CA LYS A 133 -11.73 9.80 -18.47
C LYS A 133 -11.81 8.87 -17.24
N PRO A 134 -11.94 9.43 -16.02
CA PRO A 134 -12.22 8.62 -14.83
C PRO A 134 -13.56 7.88 -14.95
N VAL A 135 -13.57 6.64 -14.46
CA VAL A 135 -14.78 5.84 -14.20
C VAL A 135 -14.83 5.59 -12.70
N SER A 136 -15.96 5.87 -12.06
CA SER A 136 -16.09 5.72 -10.61
C SER A 136 -17.02 4.56 -10.29
N LEU A 137 -16.66 3.75 -9.30
CA LEU A 137 -17.55 2.79 -8.66
C LEU A 137 -18.01 3.38 -7.34
N VAL A 138 -19.32 3.37 -7.10
CA VAL A 138 -19.93 3.98 -5.92
C VAL A 138 -20.87 2.99 -5.25
N PHE A 139 -20.73 2.87 -3.92
CA PHE A 139 -21.69 2.24 -3.03
C PHE A 139 -22.36 3.31 -2.20
N ARG A 140 -23.70 3.36 -2.21
CA ARG A 140 -24.49 4.37 -1.49
C ARG A 140 -25.51 3.69 -0.60
N ASP A 141 -25.55 4.06 0.67
CA ASP A 141 -26.66 3.75 1.58
C ASP A 141 -27.49 5.03 1.80
N HIS A 142 -28.71 5.07 1.27
CA HIS A 142 -29.64 6.17 1.47
C HIS A 142 -30.81 5.73 2.37
N PRO A 143 -31.19 6.49 3.42
CA PRO A 143 -32.27 6.10 4.35
C PRO A 143 -33.60 5.74 3.66
N GLN A 144 -34.03 6.56 2.70
CA GLN A 144 -35.23 6.36 1.90
C GLN A 144 -35.03 5.46 0.68
N TRP A 145 -34.03 5.76 -0.16
CA TRP A 145 -33.80 5.04 -1.42
C TRP A 145 -33.05 3.72 -1.28
N LYS A 146 -32.67 3.32 -0.06
CA LYS A 146 -31.94 2.07 0.22
C LYS A 146 -30.54 2.06 -0.40
N ARG A 147 -29.99 0.86 -0.52
CA ARG A 147 -28.62 0.61 -0.94
C ARG A 147 -28.55 0.42 -2.44
N HIS A 148 -27.54 1.02 -3.03
CA HIS A 148 -27.28 0.89 -4.44
C HIS A 148 -25.78 0.86 -4.69
N SER A 149 -25.40 0.09 -5.70
CA SER A 149 -24.08 0.10 -6.30
C SER A 149 -24.19 0.54 -7.75
N TYR A 150 -23.31 1.42 -8.22
CA TYR A 150 -23.37 1.94 -9.58
C TYR A 150 -22.01 2.41 -10.08
N LEU A 151 -21.85 2.39 -11.40
CA LEU A 151 -20.75 3.03 -12.10
C LEU A 151 -21.17 4.43 -12.55
N VAL A 152 -20.24 5.38 -12.50
CA VAL A 152 -20.42 6.74 -13.00
C VAL A 152 -19.38 7.04 -14.07
N LEU A 153 -19.82 7.58 -15.21
CA LEU A 153 -18.93 8.12 -16.24
C LEU A 153 -18.87 9.64 -16.15
N LYS A 154 -17.74 10.21 -16.56
CA LYS A 154 -17.57 11.67 -16.71
C LYS A 154 -17.89 12.19 -18.11
N ALA A 155 -18.09 11.30 -19.08
CA ALA A 155 -18.45 11.58 -20.47
C ALA A 155 -19.08 10.32 -21.10
N GLY A 156 -19.67 10.45 -22.28
CA GLY A 156 -20.38 9.38 -22.95
C GLY A 156 -21.66 8.93 -22.22
N ASP A 157 -22.11 7.71 -22.51
CA ASP A 157 -23.19 7.05 -21.76
C ASP A 157 -23.06 5.53 -21.84
N PHE A 158 -23.75 4.84 -20.94
CA PHE A 158 -23.89 3.39 -20.95
C PHE A 158 -24.94 2.94 -21.96
N ASN A 159 -24.69 1.84 -22.66
CA ASN A 159 -25.71 1.20 -23.49
C ASN A 159 -26.43 0.09 -22.68
N CYS A 160 -27.22 0.51 -21.69
CA CYS A 160 -27.86 -0.40 -20.72
C CYS A 160 -29.27 0.05 -20.29
N TYR A 161 -30.00 0.80 -21.14
CA TYR A 161 -31.33 1.33 -20.80
C TYR A 161 -32.41 0.25 -20.65
N SER A 162 -32.37 -0.79 -21.48
CA SER A 162 -33.26 -1.96 -21.37
C SER A 162 -32.76 -3.02 -20.38
N GLY A 163 -31.76 -2.68 -19.56
CA GLY A 163 -30.99 -3.62 -18.76
C GLY A 163 -29.92 -4.35 -19.57
N CYS A 164 -28.88 -4.79 -18.89
CA CYS A 164 -27.76 -5.52 -19.46
C CYS A 164 -27.10 -6.45 -18.43
N LYS A 165 -26.08 -7.19 -18.84
CA LYS A 165 -25.26 -8.01 -17.95
C LYS A 165 -23.80 -7.56 -18.01
N VAL A 166 -23.35 -6.88 -16.97
CA VAL A 166 -21.92 -6.55 -16.83
C VAL A 166 -21.14 -7.78 -16.41
N GLN A 167 -19.89 -7.89 -16.87
CA GLN A 167 -19.01 -8.98 -16.46
C GLN A 167 -18.08 -8.48 -15.35
N VAL A 168 -18.17 -9.09 -14.17
CA VAL A 168 -17.37 -8.71 -13.00
C VAL A 168 -16.41 -9.84 -12.66
N SER A 169 -15.12 -9.55 -12.63
CA SER A 169 -14.07 -10.48 -12.17
C SER A 169 -13.36 -9.89 -10.96
N ALA A 170 -12.93 -10.76 -10.04
CA ALA A 170 -12.10 -10.40 -8.90
C ALA A 170 -10.74 -11.09 -9.01
N ASP A 171 -9.67 -10.34 -8.76
CA ASP A 171 -8.29 -10.81 -8.69
C ASP A 171 -7.84 -11.66 -9.89
N GLY A 172 -8.39 -11.39 -11.08
CA GLY A 172 -8.09 -12.12 -12.32
C GLY A 172 -8.83 -13.46 -12.48
N GLY A 173 -9.78 -13.76 -11.59
CA GLY A 173 -10.62 -14.95 -11.67
C GLY A 173 -11.64 -14.92 -12.82
N ALA A 174 -12.41 -15.99 -12.95
CA ALA A 174 -13.46 -16.09 -13.96
C ALA A 174 -14.51 -14.97 -13.81
N PRO A 175 -14.89 -14.26 -14.89
CA PRO A 175 -15.94 -13.25 -14.81
C PRO A 175 -17.30 -13.86 -14.48
N ARG A 176 -18.05 -13.17 -13.60
CA ARG A 176 -19.44 -13.44 -13.29
C ARG A 176 -20.32 -12.35 -13.90
N ALA A 177 -21.37 -12.77 -14.60
CA ALA A 177 -22.40 -11.85 -15.08
C ALA A 177 -23.24 -11.32 -13.91
N MET A 178 -23.42 -10.00 -13.85
CA MET A 178 -24.32 -9.33 -12.91
C MET A 178 -25.31 -8.46 -13.70
N ALA A 179 -26.59 -8.49 -13.31
CA ALA A 179 -27.60 -7.64 -13.91
C ALA A 179 -27.31 -6.17 -13.59
N ALA A 180 -27.56 -5.31 -14.56
CA ALA A 180 -27.34 -3.88 -14.46
C ALA A 180 -28.37 -3.14 -15.30
N HIS A 181 -28.60 -1.87 -14.97
CA HIS A 181 -29.43 -0.98 -15.78
C HIS A 181 -28.97 0.47 -15.68
N ARG A 182 -29.16 1.22 -16.77
CA ARG A 182 -29.00 2.67 -16.84
C ARG A 182 -30.41 3.27 -16.85
N PRO A 183 -30.84 3.99 -15.79
CA PRO A 183 -32.14 4.66 -15.79
C PRO A 183 -32.21 5.69 -16.92
N ASP A 184 -33.41 5.96 -17.45
CA ASP A 184 -33.61 6.99 -18.46
C ASP A 184 -33.79 8.35 -17.77
N THR A 185 -32.67 9.01 -17.47
CA THR A 185 -32.60 10.30 -16.77
C THR A 185 -31.31 11.05 -17.13
N ASP A 186 -31.42 12.38 -17.10
CA ASP A 186 -30.32 13.33 -17.33
C ASP A 186 -29.59 13.75 -16.05
N GLU A 187 -30.05 13.28 -14.88
CA GLU A 187 -29.49 13.69 -13.58
C GLU A 187 -28.03 13.23 -13.37
N ALA A 188 -27.68 12.03 -13.85
CA ALA A 188 -26.33 11.50 -13.79
C ALA A 188 -26.11 10.39 -14.84
N ILE A 189 -24.90 10.31 -15.39
CA ILE A 189 -24.47 9.20 -16.25
C ILE A 189 -24.09 8.01 -15.35
N ALA A 190 -25.10 7.40 -14.74
CA ALA A 190 -24.93 6.34 -13.75
C ALA A 190 -25.65 5.05 -14.16
N MET A 191 -24.94 3.92 -14.13
CA MET A 191 -25.50 2.60 -14.37
C MET A 191 -25.43 1.78 -13.09
N PHE A 192 -26.58 1.32 -12.62
CA PHE A 192 -26.74 0.52 -11.42
C PHE A 192 -26.39 -0.93 -11.70
N ILE A 193 -25.72 -1.56 -10.75
CA ILE A 193 -25.52 -3.01 -10.70
C ILE A 193 -26.49 -3.53 -9.64
N ASP A 194 -27.43 -4.36 -10.07
CA ASP A 194 -28.67 -4.63 -9.34
C ASP A 194 -28.43 -5.48 -8.08
N ASP A 195 -27.46 -6.39 -8.13
CA ASP A 195 -27.07 -7.23 -7.00
C ASP A 195 -25.96 -6.53 -6.19
N ASP A 196 -26.34 -5.43 -5.52
CA ASP A 196 -25.43 -4.60 -4.71
C ASP A 196 -24.74 -5.41 -3.60
N LYS A 197 -25.44 -6.40 -3.04
CA LYS A 197 -24.92 -7.28 -1.99
C LYS A 197 -23.84 -8.20 -2.52
N ALA A 198 -24.06 -8.86 -3.66
CA ALA A 198 -23.03 -9.72 -4.24
C ALA A 198 -21.81 -8.93 -4.69
N LEU A 199 -22.01 -7.74 -5.28
CA LEU A 199 -20.90 -6.87 -5.66
C LEU A 199 -20.11 -6.41 -4.42
N TRP A 200 -20.79 -5.96 -3.37
CA TRP A 200 -20.14 -5.56 -2.12
C TRP A 200 -19.34 -6.70 -1.49
N LYS A 201 -19.93 -7.90 -1.41
CA LYS A 201 -19.23 -9.09 -0.91
C LYS A 201 -17.95 -9.36 -1.71
N LEU A 202 -18.02 -9.26 -3.04
CA LEU A 202 -16.87 -9.45 -3.91
C LEU A 202 -15.77 -8.40 -3.64
N VAL A 203 -16.15 -7.13 -3.54
CA VAL A 203 -15.24 -5.99 -3.29
C VAL A 203 -14.53 -6.13 -1.95
N ARG A 204 -15.26 -6.55 -0.90
CA ARG A 204 -14.69 -6.74 0.44
C ARG A 204 -13.62 -7.83 0.48
N ASP A 205 -13.80 -8.89 -0.30
CA ASP A 205 -12.99 -10.09 -0.23
C ASP A 205 -11.81 -10.05 -1.25
N ALA A 206 -11.77 -9.07 -2.15
CA ALA A 206 -10.81 -8.95 -3.26
C ALA A 206 -9.77 -7.83 -3.08
N LYS A 207 -8.64 -7.92 -3.79
CA LYS A 207 -7.68 -6.80 -3.91
C LYS A 207 -8.00 -5.92 -5.11
N ARG A 208 -8.46 -6.53 -6.21
CA ARG A 208 -8.86 -5.85 -7.44
C ARG A 208 -10.12 -6.47 -8.00
N ILE A 209 -10.94 -5.64 -8.64
CA ILE A 209 -12.02 -6.12 -9.49
C ILE A 209 -11.94 -5.45 -10.86
N SER A 210 -12.42 -6.13 -11.89
CA SER A 210 -12.64 -5.56 -13.22
C SER A 210 -14.10 -5.68 -13.58
N ILE A 211 -14.69 -4.60 -14.09
CA ILE A 211 -16.08 -4.57 -14.56
C ILE A 211 -16.09 -4.20 -16.03
N ALA A 212 -16.56 -5.13 -16.88
CA ALA A 212 -16.81 -4.88 -18.29
C ALA A 212 -18.27 -4.46 -18.50
N PHE A 213 -18.47 -3.32 -19.15
CA PHE A 213 -19.78 -2.69 -19.36
C PHE A 213 -19.95 -2.17 -20.80
N PRO A 214 -21.19 -2.15 -21.33
CA PRO A 214 -21.47 -1.63 -22.66
C PRO A 214 -21.55 -0.10 -22.68
N VAL A 215 -21.06 0.54 -23.75
CA VAL A 215 -21.09 1.99 -23.94
C VAL A 215 -21.90 2.37 -25.18
N LYS A 216 -22.51 3.57 -25.18
CA LYS A 216 -23.34 4.07 -26.28
C LYS A 216 -22.56 4.28 -27.59
N ALA A 217 -21.25 4.55 -27.49
CA ALA A 217 -20.36 4.61 -28.65
C ALA A 217 -20.08 3.24 -29.31
N GLY A 218 -20.59 2.15 -28.73
CA GLY A 218 -20.46 0.79 -29.26
C GLY A 218 -19.44 -0.08 -28.54
N GLY A 219 -19.76 -1.37 -28.47
CA GLY A 219 -18.94 -2.39 -27.80
C GLY A 219 -18.92 -2.27 -26.28
N THR A 220 -17.93 -2.91 -25.67
CA THR A 220 -17.71 -2.90 -24.22
C THR A 220 -16.42 -2.17 -23.86
N ARG A 221 -16.36 -1.67 -22.62
CA ARG A 221 -15.15 -1.19 -21.97
C ARG A 221 -14.98 -1.88 -20.63
N THR A 222 -13.75 -1.95 -20.15
CA THR A 222 -13.42 -2.56 -18.86
C THR A 222 -12.77 -1.52 -17.97
N ALA A 223 -13.29 -1.36 -16.76
CA ALA A 223 -12.66 -0.58 -15.70
C ALA A 223 -12.12 -1.53 -14.62
N GLU A 224 -10.84 -1.38 -14.26
CA GLU A 224 -10.22 -2.08 -13.13
C GLU A 224 -10.18 -1.17 -11.91
N PHE A 225 -10.57 -1.68 -10.74
CA PHE A 225 -10.59 -0.96 -9.48
C PHE A 225 -9.71 -1.71 -8.45
N GLU A 226 -8.82 -0.98 -7.78
CA GLU A 226 -7.99 -1.54 -6.69
C GLU A 226 -8.75 -1.45 -5.37
N VAL A 227 -9.74 -2.33 -5.23
CA VAL A 227 -10.73 -2.30 -4.14
C VAL A 227 -10.22 -2.75 -2.78
N GLY A 228 -9.00 -3.28 -2.70
CA GLY A 228 -8.36 -3.58 -1.43
C GLY A 228 -8.39 -2.38 -0.48
N GLY A 229 -8.37 -2.62 0.82
CA GLY A 229 -8.40 -1.53 1.80
C GLY A 229 -9.76 -0.85 1.97
N LEU A 230 -10.85 -1.41 1.47
CA LEU A 230 -12.21 -0.98 1.83
C LEU A 230 -12.39 -1.00 3.36
N ASP A 231 -12.79 0.13 3.95
CA ASP A 231 -13.12 0.27 5.36
C ASP A 231 -14.62 0.06 5.57
N ASN A 232 -14.99 -1.18 5.91
CA ASN A 232 -16.38 -1.56 6.17
C ASN A 232 -17.02 -0.78 7.33
N THR A 233 -16.21 -0.23 8.25
CA THR A 233 -16.75 0.52 9.39
C THR A 233 -17.37 1.86 8.96
N GLN A 234 -16.96 2.40 7.81
CA GLN A 234 -17.55 3.61 7.22
C GLN A 234 -18.95 3.36 6.64
N MET A 235 -19.24 2.11 6.26
CA MET A 235 -20.45 1.69 5.55
C MET A 235 -21.25 0.65 6.37
N PRO A 236 -21.74 0.99 7.57
CA PRO A 236 -22.44 0.06 8.44
C PRO A 236 -23.68 -0.54 7.76
N GLY A 237 -23.87 -1.85 7.93
CA GLY A 237 -25.02 -2.58 7.41
C GLY A 237 -24.87 -3.15 6.01
N TRP A 238 -23.82 -2.76 5.27
CA TRP A 238 -23.37 -3.49 4.08
C TRP A 238 -22.70 -4.81 4.50
N LYS A 239 -23.12 -5.94 3.90
CA LYS A 239 -22.70 -7.30 4.28
C LYS A 239 -22.47 -8.19 3.07
#